data_AF-A0A445BSW2-F1
#
_entry.id   AF-A0A445BSW2-F1
#
_cell.length_a   1.000
_cell.length_b   1.000
_cell.length_c   1.000
_cell.angle_alpha   90.00
_cell.angle_beta   90.00
_cell.angle_gamma   90.00
#
_symmetry.space_group_name_H-M   'P 1'
#
loop_
_entity.id
_entity.type
_entity.pdbx_description
1 polymer ?
#
loop_
_entity_poly.entity_id
_entity_poly.type
_entity_poly.pdbx_seq_one_letter_code
_entity_poly.pdbx_strand_id
1 'polypeptide(L)'
;MKCQEEEEEEEEEEEKKKKKRRKKRYIYMILLGWFLPIPEEEMAMQLQTRMMFTPKRASLAHAWSPSGIHISMLHAHARSSSSSTTLPPEKIEIFKSLEGWASQCILPLVKPVEKSWQPHDLLPDSSLSLDEFIYQVKALRDRTAELPDDYLVVLVGDMITEEALPSYQTWFNQLDGVGDKLGSSPNPWAVWSRAWTSEENRHGDLLKTYLYLSGRVDMFMIEKTIHYLIGAGVDVKTENNPYMGFVYTSFQERATFISHGNTARLATKSGDHVLARICGTIAADEKRHENVYSKIVEKLLEVDPTGTMIAISEMMRKKITMPAYLMHDGRDPHLFDHFSAVAQRLGVYTAADYADILEYLIGRWRLGELQGLTPEGKHAQDFVCGLAPRIRRLQERADKQVCKMKSRSVKFSWMFSREVPII
;
A
#
# COMPACT_ATOMS: atom_id res chain seq x y z
N MET A 1 -25.24 -40.62 -34.39
CA MET A 1 -24.24 -40.07 -35.33
C MET A 1 -24.57 -38.62 -35.61
N LYS A 2 -25.22 -38.20 -36.72
CA LYS A 2 -25.40 -36.75 -37.04
C LYS A 2 -25.81 -35.84 -35.86
N CYS A 3 -26.86 -36.18 -35.10
CA CYS A 3 -27.30 -35.33 -33.98
C CYS A 3 -26.31 -35.25 -32.80
N GLN A 4 -25.37 -36.21 -32.67
CA GLN A 4 -24.33 -36.17 -31.63
C GLN A 4 -23.12 -35.34 -32.08
N GLU A 5 -22.81 -35.37 -33.38
CA GLU A 5 -21.77 -34.52 -33.97
C GLU A 5 -22.18 -33.03 -33.91
N GLU A 6 -23.48 -32.72 -34.11
CA GLU A 6 -24.03 -31.37 -33.97
C GLU A 6 -24.04 -30.88 -32.50
N GLU A 7 -24.33 -31.75 -31.51
CA GLU A 7 -24.23 -31.40 -30.08
C GLU A 7 -22.77 -31.16 -29.63
N GLU A 8 -21.81 -31.98 -30.09
CA GLU A 8 -20.38 -31.78 -29.79
C GLU A 8 -19.83 -30.48 -30.42
N GLU A 9 -20.24 -30.10 -31.63
CA GLU A 9 -19.86 -28.81 -32.23
C GLU A 9 -20.47 -27.60 -31.47
N GLU A 10 -21.72 -27.68 -31.01
CA GLU A 10 -22.33 -26.61 -30.20
C GLU A 10 -21.63 -26.46 -28.83
N GLU A 11 -21.31 -27.57 -28.13
CA GLU A 11 -20.55 -27.50 -26.88
C GLU A 11 -19.15 -26.90 -27.09
N GLU A 12 -18.42 -27.30 -28.13
CA GLU A 12 -17.09 -26.77 -28.41
C GLU A 12 -17.14 -25.27 -28.80
N GLU A 13 -18.17 -24.83 -29.53
CA GLU A 13 -18.37 -23.41 -29.84
C GLU A 13 -18.77 -22.60 -28.60
N GLU A 14 -19.60 -23.15 -27.71
CA GLU A 14 -19.93 -22.51 -26.44
C GLU A 14 -18.71 -22.44 -25.50
N GLU A 15 -17.86 -23.46 -25.49
CA GLU A 15 -16.61 -23.46 -24.72
C GLU A 15 -15.60 -22.45 -25.29
N LYS A 16 -15.50 -22.33 -26.62
CA LYS A 16 -14.74 -21.26 -27.31
C LYS A 16 -15.29 -19.87 -26.95
N LYS A 17 -16.63 -19.69 -26.91
CA LYS A 17 -17.28 -18.45 -26.46
C LYS A 17 -17.01 -18.17 -24.97
N LYS A 18 -17.05 -19.18 -24.09
CA LYS A 18 -16.70 -19.09 -22.66
C LYS A 18 -15.22 -18.71 -22.48
N LYS A 19 -14.28 -19.38 -23.16
CA LYS A 19 -12.85 -19.04 -23.20
C LYS A 19 -12.60 -17.61 -23.71
N LYS A 20 -13.31 -17.15 -24.75
CA LYS A 20 -13.22 -15.78 -25.29
C LYS A 20 -13.77 -14.72 -24.32
N ARG A 21 -14.88 -15.02 -23.61
CA ARG A 21 -15.44 -14.18 -22.53
C ARG A 21 -14.50 -14.12 -21.32
N ARG A 22 -13.94 -15.26 -20.88
CA ARG A 22 -12.91 -15.34 -19.82
C ARG A 22 -11.67 -14.50 -20.18
N LYS A 23 -11.17 -14.63 -21.41
CA LYS A 23 -10.01 -13.84 -21.91
C LYS A 23 -10.29 -12.34 -21.97
N LYS A 24 -11.51 -11.92 -22.37
CA LYS A 24 -11.94 -10.51 -22.26
C LYS A 24 -11.98 -10.03 -20.80
N ARG A 25 -12.52 -10.84 -19.88
CA ARG A 25 -12.62 -10.51 -18.44
C ARG A 25 -11.24 -10.40 -17.78
N TYR A 26 -10.33 -11.33 -18.11
CA TYR A 26 -8.91 -11.32 -17.69
C TYR A 26 -8.17 -10.05 -18.16
N ILE A 27 -8.38 -9.65 -19.42
CA ILE A 27 -7.84 -8.39 -19.96
C ILE A 27 -8.44 -7.18 -19.22
N TYR A 28 -9.76 -7.19 -18.94
CA TYR A 28 -10.44 -6.11 -18.23
C TYR A 28 -9.95 -5.94 -16.77
N MET A 29 -9.60 -7.04 -16.10
CA MET A 29 -9.00 -7.00 -14.76
C MET A 29 -7.60 -6.35 -14.78
N ILE A 30 -6.73 -6.79 -15.69
CA ILE A 30 -5.39 -6.18 -15.87
C ILE A 30 -5.48 -4.68 -16.19
N LEU A 31 -6.52 -4.25 -16.91
CA LEU A 31 -6.78 -2.84 -17.27
C LEU A 31 -7.39 -1.98 -16.15
N LEU A 32 -7.83 -2.58 -15.05
CA LEU A 32 -8.43 -1.89 -13.90
C LEU A 32 -7.53 -1.90 -12.66
N GLY A 33 -6.22 -2.12 -12.82
CA GLY A 33 -5.29 -2.19 -11.68
C GLY A 33 -5.35 -3.50 -10.88
N TRP A 34 -6.17 -4.48 -11.28
CA TRP A 34 -6.13 -5.81 -10.69
C TRP A 34 -4.91 -6.55 -11.22
N PHE A 35 -3.76 -6.32 -10.57
CA PHE A 35 -2.55 -7.09 -10.81
C PHE A 35 -2.86 -8.59 -10.70
N LEU A 36 -2.73 -9.32 -11.82
CA LEU A 36 -2.66 -10.78 -12.09
C LEU A 36 -3.37 -11.77 -11.11
N PRO A 37 -4.12 -12.78 -11.57
CA PRO A 37 -4.86 -13.64 -10.64
C PRO A 37 -4.01 -14.55 -9.74
N ILE A 38 -4.63 -14.94 -8.62
CA ILE A 38 -4.26 -16.03 -7.70
C ILE A 38 -4.30 -17.38 -8.47
N PRO A 39 -3.44 -18.37 -8.16
CA PRO A 39 -3.54 -19.72 -8.74
C PRO A 39 -4.89 -20.40 -8.42
N GLU A 40 -5.44 -21.17 -9.36
CA GLU A 40 -6.84 -21.65 -9.30
C GLU A 40 -7.13 -22.76 -8.25
N GLU A 41 -6.15 -23.22 -7.46
CA GLU A 41 -6.32 -24.36 -6.54
C GLU A 41 -7.11 -24.04 -5.24
N GLU A 42 -7.13 -22.78 -4.77
CA GLU A 42 -7.86 -22.42 -3.52
C GLU A 42 -9.38 -22.29 -3.70
N MET A 43 -9.90 -22.18 -4.93
CA MET A 43 -11.34 -21.95 -5.16
C MET A 43 -12.22 -23.20 -5.00
N ALA A 44 -11.64 -24.41 -4.97
CA ALA A 44 -12.41 -25.65 -4.97
C ALA A 44 -13.00 -26.06 -3.60
N MET A 45 -12.49 -25.51 -2.48
CA MET A 45 -12.73 -26.07 -1.14
C MET A 45 -13.78 -25.34 -0.27
N GLN A 46 -14.67 -24.52 -0.86
CA GLN A 46 -15.71 -23.79 -0.10
C GLN A 46 -17.17 -24.07 -0.49
N LEU A 47 -17.45 -25.05 -1.36
CA LEU A 47 -18.80 -25.29 -1.90
C LEU A 47 -19.54 -26.54 -1.39
N GLN A 48 -19.13 -27.15 -0.26
CA GLN A 48 -19.69 -28.44 0.16
C GLN A 48 -20.28 -28.56 1.58
N THR A 49 -20.55 -27.45 2.28
CA THR A 49 -21.18 -27.51 3.63
C THR A 49 -22.31 -26.50 3.82
N ARG A 50 -23.48 -26.74 3.19
CA ARG A 50 -24.73 -26.04 3.57
C ARG A 50 -26.03 -26.77 3.19
N MET A 51 -26.42 -27.77 3.97
CA MET A 51 -27.81 -28.25 4.02
C MET A 51 -28.25 -28.53 5.46
N MET A 52 -29.57 -28.37 5.68
CA MET A 52 -30.31 -28.56 6.95
C MET A 52 -30.07 -27.50 8.04
N PHE A 53 -31.05 -26.61 8.22
CA PHE A 53 -31.98 -26.66 9.37
C PHE A 53 -33.16 -25.69 9.16
N THR A 54 -34.37 -26.12 9.52
CA THR A 54 -35.62 -25.36 9.39
C THR A 54 -36.04 -24.71 10.72
N PRO A 55 -36.78 -23.57 10.73
CA PRO A 55 -37.06 -22.82 11.95
C PRO A 55 -38.37 -23.21 12.65
N LYS A 56 -38.48 -22.93 13.96
CA LYS A 56 -39.75 -22.87 14.69
C LYS A 56 -39.87 -21.59 15.54
N ARG A 57 -41.10 -21.06 15.57
CA ARG A 57 -41.68 -20.03 16.46
C ARG A 57 -41.58 -20.44 17.95
N ALA A 58 -41.76 -19.59 18.98
CA ALA A 58 -41.79 -18.12 19.17
C ALA A 58 -41.99 -17.84 20.69
N SER A 59 -41.72 -16.63 21.21
CA SER A 59 -42.51 -15.97 22.29
C SER A 59 -41.98 -14.56 22.64
N LEU A 60 -42.89 -13.69 23.09
CA LEU A 60 -42.64 -12.38 23.73
C LEU A 60 -42.03 -12.58 25.14
N ALA A 61 -41.50 -11.59 25.87
CA ALA A 61 -41.49 -10.12 25.75
C ALA A 61 -40.11 -9.58 26.27
N HIS A 62 -39.77 -8.30 26.46
CA HIS A 62 -40.49 -7.01 26.57
C HIS A 62 -39.73 -5.88 25.82
N ALA A 63 -40.09 -4.61 26.04
CA ALA A 63 -39.48 -3.43 25.43
C ALA A 63 -38.35 -2.81 26.29
N TRP A 64 -37.40 -2.13 25.63
CA TRP A 64 -37.14 -0.69 25.76
C TRP A 64 -36.35 -0.24 24.52
N SER A 65 -36.61 0.96 24.00
CA SER A 65 -35.97 1.51 22.80
C SER A 65 -35.58 2.95 23.06
N PRO A 66 -34.37 3.34 22.63
CA PRO A 66 -34.21 4.64 21.99
C PRO A 66 -33.63 4.51 20.58
N SER A 67 -34.32 5.15 19.63
CA SER A 67 -33.73 5.91 18.51
C SER A 67 -32.67 5.21 17.66
N GLY A 68 -33.10 4.61 16.55
CA GLY A 68 -32.21 3.92 15.61
C GLY A 68 -31.20 4.84 14.91
N ILE A 69 -29.92 4.50 15.03
CA ILE A 69 -28.88 4.82 14.05
C ILE A 69 -28.59 3.52 13.29
N HIS A 70 -28.75 3.53 11.97
CA HIS A 70 -28.59 2.36 11.11
C HIS A 70 -27.10 1.99 10.91
N ILE A 71 -26.47 1.44 11.95
CA ILE A 71 -25.16 0.76 11.84
C ILE A 71 -25.40 -0.65 11.30
N SER A 72 -25.79 -0.76 10.02
CA SER A 72 -26.16 -2.04 9.40
C SER A 72 -25.76 -2.16 7.93
N MET A 73 -24.54 -1.71 7.58
CA MET A 73 -23.99 -1.96 6.23
C MET A 73 -22.45 -1.99 6.11
N LEU A 74 -21.73 -2.35 7.19
CA LEU A 74 -20.25 -2.53 7.17
C LEU A 74 -19.79 -4.00 7.34
N HIS A 75 -20.71 -4.97 7.40
CA HIS A 75 -20.37 -6.39 7.58
C HIS A 75 -20.62 -7.25 6.32
N ALA A 76 -19.83 -6.98 5.28
CA ALA A 76 -19.46 -7.92 4.23
C ALA A 76 -18.15 -7.43 3.57
N HIS A 77 -17.32 -8.34 3.06
CA HIS A 77 -16.01 -8.07 2.41
C HIS A 77 -14.78 -7.87 3.33
N ALA A 78 -14.61 -8.72 4.34
CA ALA A 78 -13.28 -9.15 4.81
C ALA A 78 -13.39 -10.44 5.65
N ARG A 79 -13.62 -11.58 5.01
CA ARG A 79 -13.31 -12.90 5.59
C ARG A 79 -12.42 -13.67 4.62
N SER A 80 -11.22 -13.13 4.42
CA SER A 80 -10.07 -14.00 4.23
C SER A 80 -9.97 -14.88 5.47
N SER A 81 -9.83 -16.18 5.31
CA SER A 81 -9.49 -17.08 6.42
C SER A 81 -8.01 -16.87 6.75
N SER A 82 -7.68 -15.84 7.52
CA SER A 82 -6.33 -15.67 8.04
C SER A 82 -6.03 -16.82 8.99
N SER A 83 -5.32 -17.82 8.48
CA SER A 83 -4.58 -18.74 9.33
C SER A 83 -3.47 -17.95 10.00
N SER A 84 -3.77 -17.41 11.18
CA SER A 84 -2.79 -16.83 12.11
C SER A 84 -1.88 -17.94 12.64
N THR A 85 -1.04 -18.50 11.76
CA THR A 85 0.02 -19.43 12.11
C THR A 85 1.15 -18.61 12.73
N THR A 86 1.14 -18.52 14.06
CA THR A 86 2.25 -17.97 14.85
C THR A 86 3.58 -18.53 14.34
N LEU A 87 4.56 -17.65 14.16
CA LEU A 87 5.87 -18.02 13.65
C LEU A 87 6.49 -19.10 14.56
N PRO A 88 7.14 -20.15 14.01
CA PRO A 88 7.77 -21.18 14.83
C PRO A 88 8.73 -20.59 15.89
N PRO A 89 8.74 -21.08 17.14
CA PRO A 89 9.50 -20.45 18.23
C PRO A 89 10.99 -20.24 17.93
N GLU A 90 11.61 -21.18 17.21
CA GLU A 90 13.01 -21.08 16.77
C GLU A 90 13.27 -19.89 15.83
N LYS A 91 12.28 -19.48 15.04
CA LYS A 91 12.35 -18.30 14.18
C LYS A 91 12.12 -17.01 14.97
N ILE A 92 11.35 -17.05 16.07
CA ILE A 92 11.18 -15.92 17.00
C ILE A 92 12.49 -15.65 17.76
N GLU A 93 13.20 -16.70 18.20
CA GLU A 93 14.50 -16.56 18.88
C GLU A 93 15.57 -15.90 18.00
N ILE A 94 15.48 -15.98 16.67
CA ILE A 94 16.38 -15.26 15.76
C ILE A 94 16.28 -13.74 15.99
N PHE A 95 15.06 -13.17 16.08
CA PHE A 95 14.88 -11.74 16.30
C PHE A 95 15.36 -11.28 17.69
N LYS A 96 15.18 -12.12 18.72
CA LYS A 96 15.76 -11.87 20.05
C LYS A 96 17.29 -11.87 20.02
N SER A 97 17.89 -12.86 19.34
CA SER A 97 19.35 -12.94 19.19
C SER A 97 19.95 -11.74 18.45
N LEU A 98 19.16 -11.11 17.56
CA LEU A 98 19.53 -9.94 16.80
C LEU A 98 19.29 -8.60 17.54
N GLU A 99 18.76 -8.57 18.77
CA GLU A 99 18.52 -7.32 19.51
C GLU A 99 19.81 -6.50 19.72
N GLY A 100 20.91 -7.17 20.06
CA GLY A 100 22.23 -6.52 20.18
C GLY A 100 22.70 -5.88 18.87
N TRP A 101 22.44 -6.56 17.74
CA TRP A 101 22.74 -6.04 16.40
C TRP A 101 21.82 -4.88 16.03
N ALA A 102 20.51 -4.99 16.27
CA ALA A 102 19.55 -3.92 16.00
C ALA A 102 19.89 -2.64 16.78
N SER A 103 20.30 -2.78 18.04
CA SER A 103 20.77 -1.67 18.88
C SER A 103 22.00 -0.96 18.30
N GLN A 104 22.90 -1.69 17.65
CA GLN A 104 24.18 -1.17 17.13
C GLN A 104 24.13 -0.73 15.67
N CYS A 105 23.22 -1.30 14.86
CA CYS A 105 23.21 -1.16 13.40
C CYS A 105 21.92 -0.55 12.84
N ILE A 106 20.80 -0.61 13.58
CA ILE A 106 19.49 -0.07 13.15
C ILE A 106 19.16 1.21 13.90
N LEU A 107 19.16 1.20 15.24
CA LEU A 107 18.80 2.39 16.03
C LEU A 107 19.63 3.65 15.71
N PRO A 108 20.94 3.58 15.40
CA PRO A 108 21.71 4.77 15.00
C PRO A 108 21.32 5.39 13.65
N LEU A 109 20.40 4.78 12.90
CA LEU A 109 19.87 5.32 11.63
C LEU A 109 18.59 6.16 11.83
N VAL A 110 17.99 6.11 13.04
CA VAL A 110 16.97 7.07 13.50
C VAL A 110 17.61 8.45 13.60
N LYS A 111 16.93 9.48 13.11
CA LYS A 111 17.40 10.86 13.21
C LYS A 111 17.04 11.41 14.60
N PRO A 112 18.02 11.92 15.39
CA PRO A 112 17.70 12.52 16.69
C PRO A 112 16.71 13.66 16.54
N VAL A 113 15.69 13.73 17.43
CA VAL A 113 14.59 14.71 17.34
C VAL A 113 15.09 16.15 17.19
N GLU A 114 16.11 16.54 17.96
CA GLU A 114 16.78 17.86 17.90
C GLU A 114 17.47 18.19 16.56
N LYS A 115 17.54 17.22 15.64
CA LYS A 115 18.09 17.36 14.28
C LYS A 115 17.04 17.05 13.21
N SER A 116 15.85 16.58 13.60
CA SER A 116 14.75 16.28 12.69
C SER A 116 14.04 17.56 12.29
N TRP A 117 13.66 17.65 11.02
CA TRP A 117 12.81 18.73 10.55
C TRP A 117 11.42 18.58 11.20
N GLN A 118 10.73 19.69 11.41
CA GLN A 118 9.35 19.71 11.88
C GLN A 118 8.44 20.29 10.79
N PRO A 119 7.13 19.94 10.74
CA PRO A 119 6.21 20.51 9.77
C PRO A 119 6.23 22.05 9.73
N HIS A 120 6.43 22.67 10.90
CA HIS A 120 6.57 24.12 11.07
C HIS A 120 7.71 24.74 10.22
N ASP A 121 8.81 24.03 9.97
CA ASP A 121 9.96 24.53 9.18
C ASP A 121 9.63 24.76 7.68
N LEU A 122 8.45 24.32 7.26
CA LEU A 122 7.99 24.20 5.87
C LEU A 122 6.59 24.81 5.64
N LEU A 123 5.94 25.31 6.70
CA LEU A 123 4.58 25.88 6.67
C LEU A 123 4.62 27.37 7.04
N PRO A 124 3.55 28.13 6.74
CA PRO A 124 3.40 29.50 7.23
C PRO A 124 3.49 29.58 8.75
N ASP A 125 4.37 30.45 9.27
CA ASP A 125 4.64 30.57 10.71
C ASP A 125 3.52 31.36 11.42
N SER A 126 2.73 30.66 12.23
CA SER A 126 1.61 31.21 13.00
C SER A 126 2.01 31.94 14.28
N SER A 127 3.31 32.01 14.61
CA SER A 127 3.85 32.80 15.74
C SER A 127 4.20 34.25 15.36
N LEU A 128 4.27 34.55 14.06
CA LEU A 128 4.48 35.89 13.52
C LEU A 128 3.27 36.81 13.75
N SER A 129 3.41 38.08 13.38
CA SER A 129 2.25 38.99 13.37
C SER A 129 1.17 38.51 12.41
N LEU A 130 -0.08 38.89 12.69
CA LEU A 130 -1.24 38.47 11.88
C LEU A 130 -1.07 38.80 10.40
N ASP A 131 -0.51 39.97 10.07
CA ASP A 131 -0.30 40.41 8.70
C ASP A 131 0.79 39.59 7.99
N GLU A 132 1.88 39.22 8.69
CA GLU A 132 2.95 38.38 8.17
C GLU A 132 2.48 36.94 7.94
N PHE A 133 1.73 36.36 8.88
CA PHE A 133 1.15 35.03 8.73
C PHE A 133 0.15 35.00 7.57
N ILE A 134 -0.76 35.98 7.47
CA ILE A 134 -1.69 36.11 6.33
C ILE A 134 -0.93 36.26 5.02
N TYR A 135 0.16 37.03 4.98
CA TYR A 135 1.01 37.16 3.80
C TYR A 135 1.64 35.82 3.38
N GLN A 136 2.17 35.04 4.32
CA GLN A 136 2.75 33.72 4.03
C GLN A 136 1.69 32.70 3.56
N VAL A 137 0.51 32.69 4.19
CA VAL A 137 -0.63 31.86 3.75
C VAL A 137 -1.08 32.28 2.35
N LYS A 138 -1.19 33.57 2.06
CA LYS A 138 -1.51 34.06 0.71
C LYS A 138 -0.46 33.62 -0.30
N ALA A 139 0.83 33.78 0.00
CA ALA A 139 1.91 33.37 -0.88
C ALA A 139 1.90 31.85 -1.17
N LEU A 140 1.49 31.02 -0.20
CA LEU A 140 1.25 29.59 -0.42
C LEU A 140 0.09 29.38 -1.41
N ARG A 141 -1.04 30.05 -1.20
CA ARG A 141 -2.23 29.94 -2.06
C ARG A 141 -1.94 30.39 -3.50
N ASP A 142 -1.21 31.49 -3.66
CA ASP A 142 -0.81 32.04 -4.96
C ASP A 142 0.05 31.03 -5.75
N ARG A 143 0.98 30.31 -5.11
CA ARG A 143 1.73 29.21 -5.77
C ARG A 143 0.87 27.97 -6.05
N THR A 144 -0.03 27.60 -5.13
CA THR A 144 -0.91 26.45 -5.35
C THR A 144 -1.94 26.66 -6.46
N ALA A 145 -2.18 27.89 -6.93
CA ALA A 145 -3.13 28.20 -7.99
C ALA A 145 -2.77 27.49 -9.32
N GLU A 146 -1.47 27.37 -9.63
CA GLU A 146 -0.98 26.74 -10.87
C GLU A 146 -0.85 25.21 -10.78
N LEU A 147 -1.09 24.60 -9.61
CA LEU A 147 -1.11 23.14 -9.48
C LEU A 147 -2.35 22.56 -10.20
N PRO A 148 -2.17 21.61 -11.13
CA PRO A 148 -3.30 20.99 -11.81
C PRO A 148 -4.02 20.01 -10.89
N ASP A 149 -5.32 19.81 -11.14
CA ASP A 149 -6.16 18.99 -10.25
C ASP A 149 -5.74 17.50 -10.24
N ASP A 150 -5.12 16.99 -11.30
CA ASP A 150 -4.60 15.62 -11.32
C ASP A 150 -3.40 15.42 -10.40
N TYR A 151 -2.47 16.38 -10.37
CA TYR A 151 -1.39 16.40 -9.39
C TYR A 151 -1.94 16.43 -7.95
N LEU A 152 -2.97 17.25 -7.70
CA LEU A 152 -3.59 17.36 -6.38
C LEU A 152 -4.32 16.07 -5.96
N VAL A 153 -4.97 15.34 -6.88
CA VAL A 153 -5.52 14.01 -6.57
C VAL A 153 -4.45 13.05 -6.08
N VAL A 154 -3.27 13.06 -6.70
CA VAL A 154 -2.17 12.17 -6.28
C VAL A 154 -1.62 12.59 -4.93
N LEU A 155 -1.32 13.87 -4.74
CA LEU A 155 -0.82 14.40 -3.46
C LEU A 155 -1.80 14.17 -2.29
N VAL A 156 -3.11 14.21 -2.56
CA VAL A 156 -4.14 13.86 -1.57
C VAL A 156 -4.13 12.36 -1.26
N GLY A 157 -3.98 11.49 -2.26
CA GLY A 157 -3.89 10.04 -2.03
C GLY A 157 -2.62 9.63 -1.28
N ASP A 158 -1.48 10.26 -1.57
CA ASP A 158 -0.25 10.14 -0.79
C ASP A 158 -0.52 10.57 0.67
N MET A 159 -1.07 11.78 0.89
CA MET A 159 -1.36 12.29 2.25
C MET A 159 -2.35 11.42 3.05
N ILE A 160 -3.42 10.92 2.42
CA ILE A 160 -4.38 10.00 3.05
C ILE A 160 -3.69 8.69 3.48
N THR A 161 -2.67 8.27 2.73
CA THR A 161 -1.84 7.11 3.09
C THR A 161 -1.03 7.43 4.34
N GLU A 162 -0.34 8.58 4.43
CA GLU A 162 0.42 8.95 5.65
C GLU A 162 -0.48 9.07 6.90
N GLU A 163 -1.66 9.65 6.76
CA GLU A 163 -2.61 9.82 7.87
C GLU A 163 -3.13 8.48 8.44
N ALA A 164 -3.02 7.38 7.69
CA ALA A 164 -3.40 6.04 8.15
C ALA A 164 -2.33 5.35 9.02
N LEU A 165 -1.26 6.07 9.40
CA LEU A 165 -0.16 5.64 10.28
C LEU A 165 -0.57 4.81 11.53
N PRO A 166 -1.68 5.08 12.25
CA PRO A 166 -2.10 4.22 13.37
C PRO A 166 -2.31 2.75 12.97
N SER A 167 -2.76 2.51 11.72
CA SER A 167 -2.91 1.15 11.16
C SER A 167 -1.55 0.48 10.93
N TYR A 168 -0.54 1.26 10.52
CA TYR A 168 0.79 0.74 10.18
C TYR A 168 1.59 0.38 11.44
N GLN A 169 1.57 1.24 12.46
CA GLN A 169 2.15 0.90 13.77
C GLN A 169 1.41 -0.29 14.41
N THR A 170 0.08 -0.36 14.31
CA THR A 170 -0.71 -1.50 14.80
C THR A 170 -0.29 -2.79 14.11
N TRP A 171 -0.18 -2.79 12.79
CA TRP A 171 0.29 -3.92 12.00
C TRP A 171 1.73 -4.33 12.36
N PHE A 172 2.65 -3.37 12.50
CA PHE A 172 4.03 -3.66 12.90
C PHE A 172 4.09 -4.32 14.29
N ASN A 173 3.29 -3.83 15.25
CA ASN A 173 3.23 -4.38 16.60
C ASN A 173 2.55 -5.77 16.68
N GLN A 174 1.90 -6.22 15.61
CA GLN A 174 1.40 -7.59 15.45
C GLN A 174 2.47 -8.56 14.95
N LEU A 175 3.62 -8.10 14.42
CA LEU A 175 4.70 -8.99 13.97
C LEU A 175 5.35 -9.73 15.15
N ASP A 176 5.53 -11.04 14.98
CA ASP A 176 6.10 -11.93 15.99
C ASP A 176 7.58 -11.60 16.27
N GLY A 177 7.98 -11.69 17.53
CA GLY A 177 9.35 -11.40 17.98
C GLY A 177 9.79 -9.93 18.00
N VAL A 178 9.11 -9.03 17.27
CA VAL A 178 9.54 -7.63 17.10
C VAL A 178 8.53 -6.57 17.58
N GLY A 179 7.24 -6.91 17.66
CA GLY A 179 6.19 -5.95 18.00
C GLY A 179 6.15 -5.50 19.47
N ASP A 180 5.84 -4.23 19.73
CA ASP A 180 5.77 -3.68 21.09
C ASP A 180 4.52 -4.15 21.84
N LYS A 181 4.71 -5.01 22.85
CA LYS A 181 3.63 -5.54 23.70
C LYS A 181 3.32 -4.69 24.93
N LEU A 182 4.11 -3.64 25.20
CA LEU A 182 3.96 -2.77 26.39
C LEU A 182 3.67 -1.30 26.04
N GLY A 183 3.69 -0.93 24.75
CA GLY A 183 3.64 0.46 24.26
C GLY A 183 4.87 1.31 24.67
N SER A 184 5.81 0.71 25.38
CA SER A 184 6.98 1.34 25.99
C SER A 184 8.16 0.36 26.14
N SER A 185 8.11 -0.79 25.46
CA SER A 185 9.14 -1.83 25.59
C SER A 185 10.55 -1.27 25.26
N PRO A 186 11.58 -1.54 26.09
CA PRO A 186 12.95 -1.12 25.83
C PRO A 186 13.64 -1.95 24.74
N ASN A 187 12.98 -3.00 24.23
CA ASN A 187 13.48 -3.81 23.13
C ASN A 187 13.79 -2.94 21.90
N PRO A 188 14.97 -3.07 21.26
CA PRO A 188 15.37 -2.24 20.13
C PRO A 188 14.40 -2.30 18.94
N TRP A 189 13.70 -3.41 18.71
CA TRP A 189 12.67 -3.50 17.68
C TRP A 189 11.44 -2.63 17.98
N ALA A 190 11.03 -2.59 19.25
CA ALA A 190 9.96 -1.73 19.74
C ALA A 190 10.38 -0.25 19.78
N VAL A 191 11.63 0.03 20.16
CA VAL A 191 12.22 1.38 20.08
C VAL A 191 12.25 1.86 18.63
N TRP A 192 12.66 1.01 17.67
CA TRP A 192 12.59 1.31 16.24
C TRP A 192 11.14 1.59 15.81
N SER A 193 10.18 0.71 16.12
CA SER A 193 8.76 0.88 15.78
C SER A 193 8.23 2.26 16.20
N ARG A 194 8.45 2.64 17.47
CA ARG A 194 8.01 3.95 18.00
C ARG A 194 8.78 5.12 17.38
N ALA A 195 10.09 4.98 17.16
CA ALA A 195 10.92 6.03 16.57
C ALA A 195 10.56 6.28 15.10
N TRP A 196 10.44 5.23 14.29
CA TRP A 196 9.91 5.29 12.93
C TRP A 196 8.54 5.97 12.92
N THR A 197 7.58 5.50 13.72
CA THR A 197 6.24 6.14 13.81
C THR A 197 6.33 7.64 14.15
N SER A 198 7.25 8.06 15.02
CA SER A 198 7.44 9.48 15.34
C SER A 198 8.08 10.28 14.20
N GLU A 199 8.86 9.64 13.33
CA GLU A 199 9.34 10.25 12.10
C GLU A 199 8.19 10.36 11.08
N GLU A 200 7.42 9.29 10.83
CA GLU A 200 6.26 9.23 9.92
C GLU A 200 5.18 10.27 10.20
N ASN A 201 4.83 10.49 11.48
CA ASN A 201 3.71 11.36 11.87
C ASN A 201 3.82 12.77 11.27
N ARG A 202 5.05 13.26 11.10
CA ARG A 202 5.34 14.59 10.54
C ARG A 202 5.01 14.68 9.04
N HIS A 203 4.96 13.57 8.30
CA HIS A 203 4.63 13.54 6.88
C HIS A 203 3.16 13.88 6.68
N GLY A 204 2.27 13.15 7.38
CA GLY A 204 0.82 13.41 7.41
C GLY A 204 0.50 14.83 7.87
N ASP A 205 1.02 15.24 9.05
CA ASP A 205 0.84 16.59 9.61
C ASP A 205 1.19 17.69 8.60
N LEU A 206 2.34 17.56 7.93
CA LEU A 206 2.85 18.53 6.96
C LEU A 206 1.99 18.58 5.69
N LEU A 207 1.73 17.43 5.06
CA LEU A 207 0.96 17.36 3.82
C LEU A 207 -0.49 17.80 4.03
N LYS A 208 -1.11 17.39 5.13
CA LYS A 208 -2.49 17.76 5.49
C LYS A 208 -2.64 19.24 5.77
N THR A 209 -1.71 19.83 6.53
CA THR A 209 -1.74 21.27 6.82
C THR A 209 -1.48 22.09 5.55
N TYR A 210 -0.55 21.65 4.70
CA TYR A 210 -0.31 22.27 3.39
C TYR A 210 -1.57 22.22 2.50
N LEU A 211 -2.20 21.06 2.37
CA LEU A 211 -3.43 20.87 1.59
C LEU A 211 -4.60 21.70 2.14
N TYR A 212 -4.76 21.76 3.46
CA TYR A 212 -5.75 22.62 4.13
C TYR A 212 -5.54 24.10 3.77
N LEU A 213 -4.31 24.63 3.95
CA LEU A 213 -3.98 26.02 3.67
C LEU A 213 -4.11 26.39 2.17
N SER A 214 -3.86 25.42 1.26
CA SER A 214 -4.05 25.62 -0.18
C SER A 214 -5.49 25.99 -0.54
N GLY A 215 -6.48 25.44 0.18
CA GLY A 215 -7.90 25.51 -0.17
C GLY A 215 -8.23 25.09 -1.61
N ARG A 216 -7.40 24.24 -2.23
CA ARG A 216 -7.62 23.69 -3.58
C ARG A 216 -8.44 22.40 -3.58
N VAL A 217 -8.58 21.77 -2.41
CA VAL A 217 -9.17 20.45 -2.17
C VAL A 217 -10.29 20.49 -1.11
N ASP A 218 -11.20 19.51 -1.16
CA ASP A 218 -12.31 19.33 -0.22
C ASP A 218 -11.84 18.54 1.01
N MET A 219 -11.36 19.28 2.03
CA MET A 219 -10.83 18.69 3.26
C MET A 219 -11.87 17.83 4.01
N PHE A 220 -13.17 18.17 3.94
CA PHE A 220 -14.22 17.37 4.59
C PHE A 220 -14.34 15.98 3.97
N MET A 221 -14.29 15.89 2.63
CA MET A 221 -14.29 14.59 1.95
C MET A 221 -12.99 13.81 2.19
N ILE A 222 -11.85 14.49 2.33
CA ILE A 222 -10.55 13.88 2.65
C ILE A 222 -10.53 13.31 4.07
N GLU A 223 -10.91 14.09 5.08
CA GLU A 223 -11.01 13.66 6.49
C GLU A 223 -11.96 12.46 6.65
N LYS A 224 -13.08 12.47 5.93
CA LYS A 224 -14.01 11.34 5.86
C LYS A 224 -13.36 10.09 5.22
N THR A 225 -12.51 10.28 4.22
CA THR A 225 -11.77 9.17 3.57
C THR A 225 -10.73 8.57 4.53
N ILE A 226 -9.98 9.40 5.26
CA ILE A 226 -9.03 8.98 6.30
C ILE A 226 -9.75 8.17 7.38
N HIS A 227 -10.90 8.65 7.86
CA HIS A 227 -11.70 7.95 8.86
C HIS A 227 -12.18 6.58 8.36
N TYR A 228 -12.65 6.47 7.11
CA TYR A 228 -12.97 5.16 6.53
C TYR A 228 -11.75 4.24 6.41
N LEU A 229 -10.59 4.76 5.99
CA LEU A 229 -9.38 3.96 5.80
C LEU A 229 -8.85 3.41 7.14
N ILE A 230 -8.73 4.25 8.17
CA ILE A 230 -8.32 3.82 9.52
C ILE A 230 -9.35 2.82 10.09
N GLY A 231 -10.64 3.05 9.87
CA GLY A 231 -11.71 2.14 10.31
C GLY A 231 -11.75 0.80 9.56
N ALA A 232 -11.27 0.75 8.31
CA ALA A 232 -11.10 -0.47 7.54
C ALA A 232 -9.81 -1.22 7.94
N GLY A 233 -8.79 -0.49 8.40
CA GLY A 233 -7.49 -1.02 8.77
C GLY A 233 -6.68 -1.46 7.54
N VAL A 234 -5.72 -2.37 7.75
CA VAL A 234 -4.81 -2.83 6.71
C VAL A 234 -4.58 -4.35 6.79
N ASP A 235 -4.65 -5.04 5.65
CA ASP A 235 -4.21 -6.43 5.49
C ASP A 235 -3.21 -6.55 4.34
N VAL A 236 -1.93 -6.62 4.70
CA VAL A 236 -0.80 -6.80 3.77
C VAL A 236 -0.36 -8.26 3.64
N LYS A 237 -1.11 -9.21 4.22
CA LYS A 237 -0.94 -10.67 4.09
C LYS A 237 0.43 -11.20 4.54
N THR A 238 1.03 -10.53 5.53
CA THR A 238 2.29 -10.93 6.15
C THR A 238 2.13 -11.91 7.30
N GLU A 239 0.91 -12.30 7.70
CA GLU A 239 0.64 -13.42 8.63
C GLU A 239 1.45 -13.36 9.94
N ASN A 240 1.58 -12.16 10.52
CA ASN A 240 2.40 -11.89 11.72
C ASN A 240 3.91 -12.22 11.54
N ASN A 241 4.35 -12.65 10.35
CA ASN A 241 5.70 -13.08 10.06
C ASN A 241 6.63 -11.87 9.83
N PRO A 242 7.62 -11.62 10.71
CA PRO A 242 8.55 -10.50 10.58
C PRO A 242 9.45 -10.59 9.33
N TYR A 243 9.78 -11.79 8.81
CA TYR A 243 10.52 -11.91 7.55
C TYR A 243 9.73 -11.29 6.39
N MET A 244 8.45 -11.62 6.31
CA MET A 244 7.53 -11.06 5.32
C MET A 244 7.28 -9.57 5.57
N GLY A 245 7.14 -9.17 6.84
CA GLY A 245 6.97 -7.77 7.24
C GLY A 245 8.13 -6.87 6.83
N PHE A 246 9.38 -7.28 7.05
CA PHE A 246 10.55 -6.48 6.67
C PHE A 246 10.82 -6.48 5.16
N VAL A 247 10.43 -7.53 4.43
CA VAL A 247 10.41 -7.51 2.96
C VAL A 247 9.34 -6.54 2.44
N TYR A 248 8.16 -6.54 3.07
CA TYR A 248 7.06 -5.63 2.73
C TYR A 248 7.46 -4.16 2.94
N THR A 249 7.99 -3.79 4.12
CA THR A 249 8.42 -2.40 4.38
C THR A 249 9.58 -1.99 3.47
N SER A 250 10.58 -2.85 3.25
CA SER A 250 11.69 -2.56 2.31
C SER A 250 11.21 -2.20 0.90
N PHE A 251 10.09 -2.78 0.46
CA PHE A 251 9.47 -2.44 -0.81
C PHE A 251 8.65 -1.15 -0.73
N GLN A 252 7.84 -0.98 0.32
CA GLN A 252 6.97 0.19 0.46
C GLN A 252 7.72 1.49 0.68
N GLU A 253 8.73 1.53 1.56
CA GLU A 253 9.58 2.72 1.74
C GLU A 253 10.24 3.17 0.44
N ARG A 254 10.53 2.22 -0.46
CA ARG A 254 11.06 2.55 -1.78
C ARG A 254 9.97 3.07 -2.73
N ALA A 255 8.75 2.57 -2.61
CA ALA A 255 7.60 3.06 -3.37
C ALA A 255 7.23 4.49 -2.95
N THR A 256 7.16 4.80 -1.65
CA THR A 256 6.90 6.16 -1.15
C THR A 256 8.07 7.11 -1.46
N PHE A 257 9.33 6.68 -1.31
CA PHE A 257 10.51 7.43 -1.79
C PHE A 257 10.38 7.83 -3.27
N ILE A 258 9.92 6.92 -4.13
CA ILE A 258 9.71 7.19 -5.56
C ILE A 258 8.52 8.13 -5.77
N SER A 259 7.39 7.90 -5.09
CA SER A 259 6.18 8.74 -5.17
C SER A 259 6.48 10.18 -4.78
N HIS A 260 6.97 10.40 -3.55
CA HIS A 260 7.36 11.71 -3.01
C HIS A 260 8.48 12.37 -3.82
N GLY A 261 9.43 11.57 -4.32
CA GLY A 261 10.46 12.07 -5.24
C GLY A 261 9.90 12.55 -6.57
N ASN A 262 8.88 11.88 -7.12
CA ASN A 262 8.20 12.29 -8.36
C ASN A 262 7.27 13.49 -8.14
N THR A 263 6.49 13.52 -7.06
CA THR A 263 5.64 14.68 -6.74
C THR A 263 6.50 15.92 -6.50
N ALA A 264 7.65 15.82 -5.83
CA ALA A 264 8.62 16.90 -5.71
C ALA A 264 9.11 17.45 -7.07
N ARG A 265 9.39 16.55 -8.03
CA ARG A 265 9.78 16.92 -9.41
C ARG A 265 8.64 17.60 -10.17
N LEU A 266 7.39 17.16 -9.97
CA LEU A 266 6.21 17.77 -10.59
C LEU A 266 5.89 19.15 -9.98
N ALA A 267 5.91 19.28 -8.64
CA ALA A 267 5.76 20.56 -7.94
C ALA A 267 6.78 21.61 -8.43
N THR A 268 8.04 21.20 -8.63
CA THR A 268 9.09 22.05 -9.20
C THR A 268 8.73 22.55 -10.61
N LYS A 269 8.19 21.68 -11.46
CA LYS A 269 7.77 22.03 -12.83
C LYS A 269 6.54 22.96 -12.84
N SER A 270 5.66 22.83 -11.85
CA SER A 270 4.49 23.69 -11.64
C SER A 270 4.80 24.98 -10.86
N GLY A 271 6.06 25.24 -10.51
CA GLY A 271 6.49 26.50 -9.88
C GLY A 271 6.38 26.57 -8.35
N ASP A 272 5.84 25.55 -7.66
CA ASP A 272 5.86 25.52 -6.19
C ASP A 272 7.12 24.82 -5.65
N HIS A 273 8.18 25.60 -5.53
CA HIS A 273 9.45 25.16 -4.94
C HIS A 273 9.36 24.85 -3.44
N VAL A 274 8.36 25.37 -2.71
CA VAL A 274 8.15 25.03 -1.30
C VAL A 274 7.54 23.64 -1.20
N LEU A 275 6.53 23.34 -2.01
CA LEU A 275 5.98 21.98 -2.10
C LEU A 275 7.01 20.97 -2.59
N ALA A 276 7.86 21.35 -3.56
CA ALA A 276 8.97 20.51 -3.98
C ALA A 276 9.94 20.18 -2.82
N ARG A 277 10.22 21.16 -1.95
CA ARG A 277 11.03 20.97 -0.73
C ARG A 277 10.30 20.11 0.31
N ILE A 278 8.98 20.24 0.46
CA ILE A 278 8.14 19.39 1.32
C ILE A 278 8.25 17.92 0.89
N CYS A 279 7.84 17.59 -0.33
CA CYS A 279 7.86 16.22 -0.84
C CYS A 279 9.30 15.65 -0.88
N GLY A 280 10.29 16.48 -1.25
CA GLY A 280 11.70 16.06 -1.23
C GLY A 280 12.29 15.82 0.17
N THR A 281 11.74 16.49 1.19
CA THR A 281 12.13 16.31 2.60
C THR A 281 11.51 15.05 3.20
N ILE A 282 10.26 14.76 2.86
CA ILE A 282 9.60 13.47 3.17
C ILE A 282 10.38 12.34 2.50
N ALA A 283 10.62 12.40 1.18
CA ALA A 283 11.41 11.41 0.43
C ALA A 283 12.81 11.13 1.03
N ALA A 284 13.41 12.10 1.71
CA ALA A 284 14.71 11.91 2.38
C ALA A 284 14.62 11.06 3.67
N ASP A 285 13.45 11.02 4.32
CA ASP A 285 13.16 10.14 5.45
C ASP A 285 12.88 8.71 4.95
N GLU A 286 11.99 8.54 3.96
CA GLU A 286 11.71 7.25 3.30
C GLU A 286 12.99 6.55 2.88
N LYS A 287 13.96 7.31 2.34
CA LYS A 287 15.24 6.74 1.89
C LYS A 287 16.11 6.23 3.04
N ARG A 288 15.99 6.80 4.25
CA ARG A 288 16.64 6.26 5.46
C ARG A 288 15.92 5.00 5.94
N HIS A 289 14.59 4.98 5.90
CA HIS A 289 13.79 3.82 6.30
C HIS A 289 13.95 2.64 5.35
N GLU A 290 13.98 2.88 4.03
CA GLU A 290 14.34 1.89 2.99
C GLU A 290 15.67 1.22 3.33
N ASN A 291 16.68 2.02 3.69
CA ASN A 291 18.01 1.53 4.06
C ASN A 291 17.98 0.72 5.37
N VAL A 292 17.17 1.11 6.36
CA VAL A 292 16.97 0.34 7.61
C VAL A 292 16.36 -1.02 7.30
N TYR A 293 15.20 -1.07 6.65
CA TYR A 293 14.53 -2.36 6.40
C TYR A 293 15.32 -3.23 5.42
N SER A 294 15.95 -2.65 4.40
CA SER A 294 16.84 -3.38 3.50
C SER A 294 18.02 -4.01 4.24
N LYS A 295 18.57 -3.34 5.27
CA LYS A 295 19.62 -3.89 6.15
C LYS A 295 19.11 -5.01 7.06
N ILE A 296 17.86 -4.93 7.52
CA ILE A 296 17.25 -6.01 8.31
C ILE A 296 17.11 -7.26 7.43
N VAL A 297 16.57 -7.15 6.21
CA VAL A 297 16.46 -8.30 5.29
C VAL A 297 17.84 -8.83 4.86
N GLU A 298 18.82 -7.95 4.62
CA GLU A 298 20.22 -8.34 4.39
C GLU A 298 20.77 -9.18 5.56
N LYS A 299 20.52 -8.76 6.81
CA LYS A 299 20.95 -9.52 7.99
C LYS A 299 20.20 -10.85 8.15
N LEU A 300 18.91 -10.89 7.81
CA LEU A 300 18.13 -12.13 7.83
C LEU A 300 18.64 -13.12 6.77
N LEU A 301 19.10 -12.66 5.62
CA LEU A 301 19.76 -13.50 4.61
C LEU A 301 21.13 -14.05 5.08
N GLU A 302 21.84 -13.38 5.98
CA GLU A 302 23.07 -13.91 6.59
C GLU A 302 22.79 -15.04 7.59
N VAL A 303 21.73 -14.92 8.40
CA VAL A 303 21.47 -15.85 9.54
C VAL A 303 20.45 -16.95 9.22
N ASP A 304 19.55 -16.72 8.26
CA ASP A 304 18.55 -17.67 7.77
C ASP A 304 18.32 -17.47 6.24
N PRO A 305 19.31 -17.78 5.39
CA PRO A 305 19.25 -17.54 3.96
C PRO A 305 18.05 -18.23 3.29
N THR A 306 17.76 -19.48 3.67
CA THR A 306 16.65 -20.24 3.08
C THR A 306 15.29 -19.69 3.52
N GLY A 307 15.07 -19.48 4.82
CA GLY A 307 13.78 -18.96 5.31
C GLY A 307 13.49 -17.56 4.75
N THR A 308 14.50 -16.70 4.70
CA THR A 308 14.34 -15.34 4.15
C THR A 308 14.09 -15.36 2.64
N MET A 309 14.78 -16.21 1.87
CA MET A 309 14.53 -16.34 0.42
C MET A 309 13.12 -16.86 0.12
N ILE A 310 12.60 -17.78 0.93
CA ILE A 310 11.21 -18.26 0.84
C ILE A 310 10.22 -17.12 1.14
N ALA A 311 10.42 -16.37 2.24
CA ALA A 311 9.56 -15.24 2.60
C ALA A 311 9.54 -14.13 1.53
N ILE A 312 10.68 -13.84 0.88
CA ILE A 312 10.75 -12.92 -0.27
C ILE A 312 9.90 -13.47 -1.44
N SER A 313 10.05 -14.76 -1.78
CA SER A 313 9.23 -15.42 -2.82
C SER A 313 7.74 -15.38 -2.51
N GLU A 314 7.35 -15.63 -1.26
CA GLU A 314 5.94 -15.58 -0.82
C GLU A 314 5.36 -14.16 -0.93
N MET A 315 6.07 -13.14 -0.45
CA MET A 315 5.66 -11.75 -0.64
C MET A 315 5.52 -11.38 -2.12
N MET A 316 6.40 -11.89 -3.00
CA MET A 316 6.28 -11.65 -4.44
C MET A 316 5.14 -12.45 -5.11
N ARG A 317 4.72 -13.59 -4.55
CA ARG A 317 3.55 -14.38 -5.01
C ARG A 317 2.23 -13.74 -4.55
N LYS A 318 2.15 -13.36 -3.27
CA LYS A 318 1.02 -12.61 -2.67
C LYS A 318 0.92 -11.18 -3.23
N LYS A 319 2.07 -10.64 -3.65
CA LYS A 319 2.36 -9.28 -4.11
C LYS A 319 2.36 -8.26 -3.01
N ILE A 320 3.07 -7.17 -3.27
CA ILE A 320 3.11 -6.01 -2.39
C ILE A 320 1.83 -5.19 -2.61
N THR A 321 0.81 -5.50 -1.81
CA THR A 321 -0.44 -4.72 -1.72
C THR A 321 -0.13 -3.32 -1.21
N MET A 322 -0.66 -2.27 -1.84
CA MET A 322 -0.53 -0.91 -1.31
C MET A 322 -1.31 -0.76 0.00
N PRO A 323 -0.79 -0.05 1.03
CA PRO A 323 -1.44 0.00 2.33
C PRO A 323 -2.82 0.65 2.28
N ALA A 324 -3.01 1.68 1.45
CA ALA A 324 -4.27 2.38 1.27
C ALA A 324 -5.27 1.69 0.30
N TYR A 325 -5.12 0.39 -0.02
CA TYR A 325 -5.96 -0.27 -1.03
C TYR A 325 -7.46 -0.35 -0.68
N LEU A 326 -7.84 -0.16 0.60
CA LEU A 326 -9.22 -0.10 1.09
C LEU A 326 -9.78 1.34 1.14
N MET A 327 -9.08 2.31 0.56
CA MET A 327 -9.45 3.73 0.55
C MET A 327 -10.82 3.96 -0.12
N HIS A 328 -11.70 4.67 0.58
CA HIS A 328 -13.09 4.90 0.18
C HIS A 328 -13.61 6.21 0.80
N ASP A 329 -14.31 7.03 0.03
CA ASP A 329 -14.83 8.35 0.45
C ASP A 329 -16.33 8.32 0.84
N GLY A 330 -16.99 7.17 0.66
CA GLY A 330 -18.45 7.03 0.79
C GLY A 330 -19.24 7.39 -0.47
N ARG A 331 -18.61 7.46 -1.63
CA ARG A 331 -19.24 7.71 -2.95
C ARG A 331 -18.67 6.81 -4.04
N ASP A 332 -17.34 6.68 -4.13
CA ASP A 332 -16.65 5.90 -5.16
C ASP A 332 -16.15 4.55 -4.61
N PRO A 333 -16.74 3.41 -5.01
CA PRO A 333 -16.29 2.08 -4.59
C PRO A 333 -14.97 1.63 -5.26
N HIS A 334 -14.45 2.41 -6.22
CA HIS A 334 -13.21 2.16 -6.95
C HIS A 334 -12.18 3.27 -6.75
N LEU A 335 -12.28 4.03 -5.65
CA LEU A 335 -11.47 5.22 -5.38
C LEU A 335 -9.95 4.94 -5.44
N PHE A 336 -9.50 3.83 -4.86
CA PHE A 336 -8.09 3.42 -4.94
C PHE A 336 -7.63 3.11 -6.38
N ASP A 337 -8.45 2.39 -7.17
CA ASP A 337 -8.15 2.07 -8.57
C ASP A 337 -8.08 3.36 -9.42
N HIS A 338 -8.99 4.31 -9.17
CA HIS A 338 -9.03 5.59 -9.87
C HIS A 338 -7.85 6.50 -9.48
N PHE A 339 -7.52 6.63 -8.19
CA PHE A 339 -6.31 7.33 -7.71
C PHE A 339 -5.05 6.74 -8.34
N SER A 340 -4.90 5.41 -8.29
CA SER A 340 -3.75 4.69 -8.85
C SER A 340 -3.60 4.94 -10.37
N ALA A 341 -4.71 5.06 -11.09
CA ALA A 341 -4.70 5.39 -12.51
C ALA A 341 -4.23 6.84 -12.78
N VAL A 342 -4.55 7.81 -11.92
CA VAL A 342 -3.98 9.18 -12.02
C VAL A 342 -2.47 9.15 -11.75
N ALA A 343 -2.03 8.48 -10.68
CA ALA A 343 -0.62 8.36 -10.32
C ALA A 343 0.21 7.69 -11.43
N GLN A 344 -0.32 6.62 -12.03
CA GLN A 344 0.26 5.91 -13.17
C GLN A 344 0.32 6.80 -14.44
N ARG A 345 -0.72 7.61 -14.71
CA ARG A 345 -0.74 8.53 -15.87
C ARG A 345 0.24 9.70 -15.71
N LEU A 346 0.39 10.23 -14.50
CA LEU A 346 1.34 11.31 -14.20
C LEU A 346 2.79 10.83 -14.06
N GLY A 347 3.03 9.52 -14.01
CA GLY A 347 4.36 8.96 -13.78
C GLY A 347 4.86 9.22 -12.35
N VAL A 348 3.95 9.31 -11.38
CA VAL A 348 4.30 9.46 -9.96
C VAL A 348 4.69 8.11 -9.35
N TYR A 349 3.84 7.10 -9.57
CA TYR A 349 4.15 5.71 -9.28
C TYR A 349 3.50 4.82 -10.32
N THR A 350 4.27 3.90 -10.91
CA THR A 350 3.86 3.10 -12.06
C THR A 350 4.16 1.61 -11.89
N ALA A 351 3.58 0.79 -12.75
CA ALA A 351 3.96 -0.63 -12.87
C ALA A 351 5.44 -0.83 -13.28
N ALA A 352 6.11 0.18 -13.86
CA ALA A 352 7.56 0.13 -14.11
C ALA A 352 8.33 0.34 -12.81
N ASP A 353 7.93 1.31 -11.98
CA ASP A 353 8.55 1.56 -10.67
C ASP A 353 8.46 0.31 -9.77
N TYR A 354 7.33 -0.41 -9.79
CA TYR A 354 7.21 -1.72 -9.10
C TYR A 354 8.29 -2.72 -9.58
N ALA A 355 8.55 -2.79 -10.89
CA ALA A 355 9.58 -3.68 -11.44
C ALA A 355 11.00 -3.18 -11.09
N ASP A 356 11.24 -1.87 -11.13
CA ASP A 356 12.50 -1.22 -10.76
C ASP A 356 12.85 -1.42 -9.28
N ILE A 357 11.86 -1.34 -8.38
CA ILE A 357 12.00 -1.68 -6.96
C ILE A 357 12.41 -3.13 -6.80
N LEU A 358 11.75 -4.06 -7.50
CA LEU A 358 12.06 -5.48 -7.42
C LEU A 358 13.49 -5.78 -7.93
N GLU A 359 13.90 -5.23 -9.07
CA GLU A 359 15.27 -5.39 -9.59
C GLU A 359 16.31 -4.78 -8.64
N TYR A 360 16.03 -3.61 -8.07
CA TYR A 360 16.88 -2.99 -7.08
C TYR A 360 17.03 -3.86 -5.82
N LEU A 361 15.95 -4.40 -5.27
CA LEU A 361 16.02 -5.25 -4.07
C LEU A 361 16.72 -6.58 -4.34
N ILE A 362 16.48 -7.20 -5.50
CA ILE A 362 17.23 -8.38 -5.97
C ILE A 362 18.74 -8.12 -5.99
N GLY A 363 19.16 -6.97 -6.54
CA GLY A 363 20.57 -6.56 -6.58
C GLY A 363 21.12 -6.17 -5.20
N ARG A 364 20.35 -5.40 -4.42
CA ARG A 364 20.73 -4.90 -3.09
C ARG A 364 20.99 -6.03 -2.10
N TRP A 365 20.19 -7.10 -2.17
CA TRP A 365 20.33 -8.31 -1.36
C TRP A 365 21.14 -9.42 -2.05
N ARG A 366 21.68 -9.16 -3.25
CA ARG A 366 22.45 -10.10 -4.08
C ARG A 366 21.78 -11.46 -4.24
N LEU A 367 20.44 -11.48 -4.41
CA LEU A 367 19.66 -12.73 -4.33
C LEU A 367 20.12 -13.77 -5.34
N GLY A 368 20.55 -13.38 -6.54
CA GLY A 368 21.07 -14.29 -7.56
C GLY A 368 22.43 -14.93 -7.24
N GLU A 369 23.19 -14.38 -6.27
CA GLU A 369 24.50 -14.89 -5.86
C GLU A 369 24.42 -15.86 -4.67
N LEU A 370 23.29 -15.90 -3.93
CA LEU A 370 23.12 -16.74 -2.75
C LEU A 370 23.37 -18.23 -3.05
N GLN A 371 24.20 -18.86 -2.21
CA GLN A 371 24.57 -20.27 -2.26
C GLN A 371 24.10 -21.00 -1.00
N GLY A 372 24.13 -22.33 -1.00
CA GLY A 372 23.80 -23.15 0.18
C GLY A 372 22.31 -23.18 0.55
N LEU A 373 21.44 -22.76 -0.36
CA LEU A 373 19.98 -22.85 -0.20
C LEU A 373 19.50 -24.31 -0.32
N THR A 374 18.40 -24.65 0.38
CA THR A 374 17.68 -25.92 0.13
C THR A 374 17.02 -25.92 -1.27
N PRO A 375 16.52 -27.06 -1.77
CA PRO A 375 15.82 -27.10 -3.06
C PRO A 375 14.63 -26.12 -3.13
N GLU A 376 13.91 -25.93 -2.04
CA GLU A 376 12.78 -24.99 -1.91
C GLU A 376 13.28 -23.54 -1.96
N GLY A 377 14.36 -23.23 -1.22
CA GLY A 377 15.03 -21.94 -1.28
C GLY A 377 15.58 -21.61 -2.67
N LYS A 378 16.10 -22.62 -3.39
CA LYS A 378 16.57 -22.46 -4.77
C LYS A 378 15.42 -22.20 -5.74
N HIS A 379 14.28 -22.90 -5.61
CA HIS A 379 13.08 -22.61 -6.40
C HIS A 379 12.54 -21.19 -6.12
N ALA A 380 12.58 -20.75 -4.86
CA ALA A 380 12.22 -19.37 -4.47
C ALA A 380 13.17 -18.33 -5.10
N GLN A 381 14.48 -18.57 -5.07
CA GLN A 381 15.50 -17.72 -5.70
C GLN A 381 15.27 -17.58 -7.21
N ASP A 382 15.09 -18.70 -7.92
CA ASP A 382 14.89 -18.71 -9.37
C ASP A 382 13.58 -18.02 -9.78
N PHE A 383 12.51 -18.20 -8.99
CA PHE A 383 11.23 -17.50 -9.19
C PHE A 383 11.38 -15.98 -9.05
N VAL A 384 12.02 -15.51 -7.96
CA VAL A 384 12.17 -14.07 -7.68
C VAL A 384 13.09 -13.41 -8.71
N CYS A 385 14.25 -14.00 -9.01
CA CYS A 385 15.20 -13.44 -9.97
C CYS A 385 14.63 -13.40 -11.40
N GLY A 386 13.72 -14.31 -11.77
CA GLY A 386 13.02 -14.30 -13.06
C GLY A 386 11.82 -13.36 -13.14
N LEU A 387 11.38 -12.73 -12.05
CA LEU A 387 10.07 -12.09 -11.96
C LEU A 387 10.01 -10.69 -12.60
N ALA A 388 11.01 -9.82 -12.37
CA ALA A 388 10.92 -8.45 -12.89
C ALA A 388 10.88 -8.35 -14.44
N PRO A 389 11.68 -9.11 -15.21
CA PRO A 389 11.54 -9.19 -16.67
C PRO A 389 10.18 -9.75 -17.13
N ARG A 390 9.46 -10.48 -16.27
CA ARG A 390 8.08 -10.93 -16.54
C ARG A 390 7.07 -9.82 -16.27
N ILE A 391 7.25 -9.01 -15.22
CA ILE A 391 6.39 -7.85 -14.93
C ILE A 391 6.49 -6.81 -16.04
N ARG A 392 7.70 -6.40 -16.46
CA ARG A 392 7.89 -5.43 -17.56
C ARG A 392 7.19 -5.85 -18.86
N ARG A 393 7.34 -7.12 -19.27
CA ARG A 393 6.67 -7.70 -20.45
C ARG A 393 5.14 -7.75 -20.35
N LEU A 394 4.57 -7.70 -19.15
CA LEU A 394 3.12 -7.62 -18.92
C LEU A 394 2.65 -6.16 -18.94
N GLN A 395 3.40 -5.25 -18.33
CA GLN A 395 3.17 -3.80 -18.41
C GLN A 395 3.17 -3.31 -19.87
N GLU A 396 4.19 -3.62 -20.67
CA GLU A 396 4.25 -3.21 -22.08
C GLU A 396 3.01 -3.62 -22.89
N ARG A 397 2.35 -4.72 -22.51
CA ARG A 397 1.12 -5.20 -23.15
C ARG A 397 -0.11 -4.45 -22.65
N ALA A 398 -0.14 -4.06 -21.38
CA ALA A 398 -1.16 -3.20 -20.81
C ALA A 398 -1.09 -1.80 -21.45
N ASP A 399 0.09 -1.17 -21.49
CA ASP A 399 0.29 0.16 -22.07
C ASP A 399 -0.15 0.20 -23.55
N LYS A 400 0.26 -0.78 -24.36
CA LYS A 400 -0.18 -0.96 -25.76
C LYS A 400 -1.69 -1.15 -25.93
N GLN A 401 -2.41 -1.47 -24.86
CA GLN A 401 -3.88 -1.59 -24.84
C GLN A 401 -4.54 -0.30 -24.32
N VAL A 402 -3.94 0.39 -23.34
CA VAL A 402 -4.35 1.71 -22.84
C VAL A 402 -4.25 2.77 -23.94
N CYS A 403 -3.16 2.80 -24.72
CA CYS A 403 -3.02 3.70 -25.89
C CYS A 403 -4.09 3.51 -26.99
N LYS A 404 -4.93 2.46 -26.90
CA LYS A 404 -6.05 2.20 -27.83
C LYS A 404 -7.41 2.50 -27.23
N MET A 405 -7.45 2.90 -25.96
CA MET A 405 -8.67 3.33 -25.29
C MET A 405 -8.97 4.79 -25.61
N LYS A 406 -10.24 5.16 -25.44
CA LYS A 406 -10.63 6.57 -25.42
C LYS A 406 -10.26 7.13 -24.05
N SER A 407 -9.89 8.40 -24.00
CA SER A 407 -9.64 9.08 -22.73
C SER A 407 -10.88 8.98 -21.82
N ARG A 408 -10.63 8.71 -20.54
CA ARG A 408 -11.67 8.54 -19.51
C ARG A 408 -11.35 9.47 -18.35
N SER A 409 -12.35 10.24 -17.93
CA SER A 409 -12.29 11.05 -16.70
C SER A 409 -13.26 10.50 -15.67
N VAL A 410 -12.95 10.75 -14.39
CA VAL A 410 -13.84 10.46 -13.25
C VAL A 410 -13.86 11.65 -12.28
N LYS A 411 -14.90 11.74 -11.46
CA LYS A 411 -15.07 12.83 -10.48
C LYS A 411 -14.49 12.42 -9.15
N PHE A 412 -13.49 13.16 -8.67
CA PHE A 412 -12.93 12.95 -7.33
C PHE A 412 -13.63 13.87 -6.33
N SER A 413 -14.19 13.30 -5.26
CA SER A 413 -14.84 14.09 -4.21
C SER A 413 -13.86 15.05 -3.53
N TRP A 414 -12.61 14.61 -3.32
CA TRP A 414 -11.48 15.43 -2.84
C TRP A 414 -11.24 16.69 -3.67
N MET A 415 -11.65 16.72 -4.95
CA MET A 415 -11.51 17.86 -5.85
C MET A 415 -12.85 18.59 -6.04
N PHE A 416 -13.71 18.62 -5.01
CA PHE A 416 -15.08 19.16 -5.08
C PHE A 416 -15.91 18.53 -6.22
N SER A 417 -15.68 17.25 -6.52
CA SER A 417 -16.29 16.51 -7.63
C SER A 417 -15.95 17.04 -9.04
N ARG A 418 -14.83 17.76 -9.20
CA ARG A 418 -14.25 18.08 -10.53
C ARG A 418 -13.76 16.80 -11.23
N GLU A 419 -13.78 16.82 -12.56
CA GLU A 419 -13.38 15.68 -13.40
C GLU A 419 -11.87 15.67 -13.66
N VAL A 420 -11.24 14.51 -13.46
CA VAL A 420 -9.81 14.30 -13.63
C VAL A 420 -9.60 13.11 -14.59
N PRO A 421 -8.74 13.24 -15.61
CA PRO A 421 -8.46 12.13 -16.53
C PRO A 421 -7.64 11.03 -15.86
N ILE A 422 -8.00 9.79 -16.14
CA ILE A 422 -7.37 8.55 -15.64
C ILE A 422 -6.88 7.62 -16.77
N ILE A 423 -7.27 7.92 -18.02
CA ILE A 423 -6.81 7.28 -19.26
C ILE A 423 -6.62 8.38 -20.30
#